data_AF-A7B5R1-F1
#
_entry.id   AF-A7B5R1-F1
#
_cell.length_a   1.000
_cell.length_b   1.000
_cell.length_c   1.000
_cell.angle_alpha   90.00
_cell.angle_beta   90.00
_cell.angle_gamma   90.00
#
_symmetry.space_group_name_H-M   'P 1'
#
loop_
_entity.id
_entity.type
_entity.pdbx_description
1 polymer ?
#
loop_
_entity_poly.entity_id
_entity_poly.type
_entity_poly.pdbx_seq_one_letter_code
_entity_poly.pdbx_strand_id
1 'polypeptide(L)'
;MSEYITTYTGKHFNPTQPNPDLISIQDIAHALSLICRGNGHVQTFWSVGQHCICCAKEAAARGLSDRMVLACLLHDASECYMSDVPTPFKKELPEYQEQEEHLLRMIYEKFLGSTLTSGEQAQLKEIDHAMLLYDLENLLGEVQYGEIPDLHIDLDYTVRSFTEVEDEYLMLFAKYSGTAASKAVYLEDIADAFEECMDGWAQFLDTRTGEIVALSEDPYMACEEDQELWEEIDETDDYVRLPNQYELHEKSIMEKFAYESGNKRVSEVLFDALRRRHPYRCFKDKINDLGISQIYYDYRNRTYINIAEGWCRNHHVPYRRKED
;
A
#
# COMPACT_ATOMS: atom_id res chain seq x y z
N MET A 1 -21.49 18.03 0.87
CA MET A 1 -20.28 17.38 1.43
C MET A 1 -19.97 16.18 0.55
N SER A 2 -18.69 15.77 0.44
CA SER A 2 -18.35 14.56 -0.31
C SER A 2 -19.05 13.35 0.32
N GLU A 3 -19.58 12.45 -0.50
CA GLU A 3 -20.19 11.18 -0.05
C GLU A 3 -19.14 10.06 0.12
N TYR A 4 -17.87 10.35 -0.22
CA TYR A 4 -16.76 9.40 -0.16
C TYR A 4 -15.56 9.98 0.59
N ILE A 5 -14.71 9.07 1.09
CA ILE A 5 -13.34 9.32 1.51
C ILE A 5 -12.38 8.92 0.38
N THR A 6 -11.22 9.57 0.29
CA THR A 6 -10.14 9.15 -0.60
C THR A 6 -9.17 8.29 0.20
N THR A 7 -8.94 7.05 -0.23
CA THR A 7 -8.07 6.08 0.45
C THR A 7 -6.59 6.34 0.16
N TYR A 8 -5.70 5.60 0.82
CA TYR A 8 -4.26 5.70 0.64
C TYR A 8 -3.84 5.46 -0.82
N THR A 9 -4.42 4.44 -1.45
CA THR A 9 -4.21 4.10 -2.88
C THR A 9 -4.96 5.04 -3.83
N GLY A 10 -5.66 6.06 -3.31
CA GLY A 10 -6.38 7.05 -4.11
C GLY A 10 -7.79 6.64 -4.54
N LYS A 11 -8.34 5.52 -4.04
CA LYS A 11 -9.71 5.09 -4.35
C LYS A 11 -10.74 5.99 -3.65
N HIS A 12 -11.86 6.26 -4.30
CA HIS A 12 -12.98 7.00 -3.70
C HIS A 12 -13.98 6.04 -3.06
N PHE A 13 -13.87 5.82 -1.76
CA PHE A 13 -14.67 4.85 -1.02
C PHE A 13 -15.84 5.51 -0.28
N ASN A 14 -17.06 5.01 -0.45
CA ASN A 14 -18.24 5.46 0.33
C ASN A 14 -18.51 4.47 1.48
N PRO A 15 -18.25 4.84 2.76
CA PRO A 15 -18.48 3.94 3.88
C PRO A 15 -19.94 3.59 4.13
N THR A 16 -20.89 4.39 3.65
CA THR A 16 -22.34 4.14 3.83
C THR A 16 -22.95 3.30 2.71
N GLN A 17 -22.23 3.16 1.60
CA GLN A 17 -22.59 2.35 0.44
C GLN A 17 -21.32 1.68 -0.12
N PRO A 18 -20.72 0.75 0.62
CA PRO A 18 -19.42 0.20 0.27
C PRO A 18 -19.51 -0.62 -1.03
N ASN A 19 -18.49 -0.46 -1.89
CA ASN A 19 -18.30 -1.28 -3.08
C ASN A 19 -17.16 -2.30 -2.79
N PRO A 20 -17.40 -3.62 -2.88
CA PRO A 20 -16.36 -4.64 -2.68
C PRO A 20 -15.11 -4.45 -3.55
N ASP A 21 -15.25 -3.95 -4.77
CA ASP A 21 -14.14 -3.78 -5.72
C ASP A 21 -13.16 -2.69 -5.26
N LEU A 22 -13.65 -1.74 -4.45
CA LEU A 22 -12.83 -0.67 -3.90
C LEU A 22 -12.12 -1.05 -2.60
N ILE A 23 -12.40 -2.22 -2.03
CA ILE A 23 -11.71 -2.73 -0.84
C ILE A 23 -10.32 -3.22 -1.26
N SER A 24 -9.27 -2.67 -0.64
CA SER A 24 -7.87 -3.01 -0.93
C SER A 24 -7.15 -3.39 0.36
N ILE A 25 -6.34 -4.44 0.31
CA ILE A 25 -5.54 -4.85 1.46
C ILE A 25 -4.45 -3.83 1.79
N GLN A 26 -3.94 -3.12 0.79
CA GLN A 26 -2.96 -2.03 0.95
C GLN A 26 -3.59 -0.86 1.72
N ASP A 27 -4.82 -0.47 1.38
CA ASP A 27 -5.54 0.57 2.13
C ASP A 27 -5.78 0.16 3.59
N ILE A 28 -6.18 -1.09 3.82
CA ILE A 28 -6.41 -1.64 5.16
C ILE A 28 -5.11 -1.64 5.97
N ALA A 29 -4.04 -2.25 5.45
CA ALA A 29 -2.76 -2.33 6.15
C ALA A 29 -2.21 -0.93 6.49
N HIS A 30 -2.29 0.00 5.53
CA HIS A 30 -1.84 1.37 5.71
C HIS A 30 -2.63 2.08 6.81
N ALA A 31 -3.96 2.12 6.70
CA ALA A 31 -4.80 2.82 7.66
C ALA A 31 -4.69 2.21 9.06
N LEU A 32 -4.75 0.87 9.19
CA LEU A 32 -4.64 0.20 10.47
C LEU A 32 -3.27 0.41 11.14
N SER A 33 -2.18 0.61 10.37
CA SER A 33 -0.87 0.96 10.93
C SER A 33 -0.85 2.33 11.62
N LEU A 34 -1.75 3.23 11.21
CA LEU A 34 -1.85 4.62 11.67
C LEU A 34 -2.92 4.83 12.76
N ILE A 35 -3.98 4.02 12.76
CA ILE A 35 -5.07 4.13 13.74
C ILE A 35 -4.58 3.63 15.10
N CYS A 36 -4.55 4.54 16.09
CA CYS A 36 -4.15 4.24 17.46
C CYS A 36 -5.31 3.60 18.23
N ARG A 37 -5.06 2.48 18.90
CA ARG A 37 -6.05 1.83 19.78
C ARG A 37 -6.33 2.66 21.02
N GLY A 38 -7.50 2.39 21.62
CA GLY A 38 -7.92 3.03 22.86
C GLY A 38 -8.16 4.53 22.67
N ASN A 39 -8.50 4.95 21.45
CA ASN A 39 -8.73 6.35 21.08
C ASN A 39 -7.57 7.29 21.51
N GLY A 40 -6.33 6.79 21.40
CA GLY A 40 -5.11 7.55 21.71
C GLY A 40 -4.79 7.72 23.20
N HIS A 41 -5.49 7.02 24.10
CA HIS A 41 -5.25 7.12 25.55
C HIS A 41 -4.22 6.11 26.09
N VAL A 42 -3.70 5.22 25.24
CA VAL A 42 -2.61 4.29 25.58
C VAL A 42 -1.32 5.04 25.91
N GLN A 43 -0.52 4.52 26.86
CA GLN A 43 0.71 5.18 27.33
C GLN A 43 1.81 5.27 26.27
N THR A 44 1.86 4.29 25.37
CA THR A 44 2.73 4.24 24.20
C THR A 44 1.89 3.92 22.97
N PHE A 45 2.26 4.46 21.81
CA PHE A 45 1.50 4.23 20.58
C PHE A 45 1.40 2.73 20.29
N TRP A 46 0.16 2.27 20.07
CA TRP A 46 -0.16 0.90 19.72
C TRP A 46 -1.26 0.95 18.67
N SER A 47 -0.96 0.50 17.46
CA SER A 47 -1.91 0.59 16.36
C SER A 47 -2.88 -0.59 16.30
N VAL A 48 -4.03 -0.38 15.66
CA VAL A 48 -4.98 -1.46 15.36
C VAL A 48 -4.29 -2.54 14.51
N GLY A 49 -3.41 -2.15 13.59
CA GLY A 49 -2.62 -3.07 12.79
C GLY A 49 -1.71 -3.96 13.63
N GLN A 50 -1.02 -3.42 14.66
CA GLN A 50 -0.20 -4.21 15.58
C GLN A 50 -1.04 -5.23 16.35
N HIS A 51 -2.20 -4.82 16.83
CA HIS A 51 -3.14 -5.71 17.52
C HIS A 51 -3.60 -6.86 16.60
N CYS A 52 -4.04 -6.56 15.37
CA CYS A 52 -4.42 -7.56 14.38
C CYS A 52 -3.28 -8.54 14.06
N ILE A 53 -2.04 -8.06 13.93
CA ILE A 53 -0.85 -8.90 13.73
C ILE A 53 -0.66 -9.86 14.92
N CYS A 54 -0.83 -9.38 16.16
CA CYS A 54 -0.71 -10.21 17.36
C CYS A 54 -1.81 -11.28 17.40
N CYS A 55 -3.06 -10.92 17.10
CA CYS A 55 -4.16 -11.88 16.97
C CYS A 55 -3.86 -12.97 15.92
N ALA A 56 -3.34 -12.58 14.75
CA ALA A 56 -2.96 -13.52 13.69
C ALA A 56 -1.80 -14.44 14.10
N LYS A 57 -0.76 -13.90 14.75
CA LYS A 57 0.38 -14.69 15.26
C LYS A 57 -0.05 -15.66 16.35
N GLU A 58 -0.96 -15.26 17.24
CA GLU A 58 -1.53 -16.13 18.26
C GLU A 58 -2.34 -17.27 17.63
N ALA A 59 -3.20 -16.96 16.65
CA ALA A 59 -3.94 -17.98 15.90
C ALA A 59 -2.99 -19.00 15.23
N ALA A 60 -1.90 -18.52 14.63
CA ALA A 60 -0.89 -19.38 14.01
C ALA A 60 -0.13 -20.22 15.05
N ALA A 61 0.23 -19.65 16.20
CA ALA A 61 0.92 -20.33 17.28
C ALA A 61 0.05 -21.41 17.95
N ARG A 62 -1.27 -21.21 17.99
CA ARG A 62 -2.27 -22.22 18.38
C ARG A 62 -2.46 -23.34 17.34
N GLY A 63 -1.84 -23.23 16.16
CA GLY A 63 -1.98 -24.20 15.07
C GLY A 63 -3.35 -24.17 14.40
N LEU A 64 -4.04 -23.02 14.40
CA LEU A 64 -5.28 -22.85 13.65
C LEU A 64 -5.02 -22.82 12.14
N SER A 65 -6.06 -23.08 11.34
CA SER A 65 -5.96 -23.05 9.87
C SER A 65 -5.55 -21.68 9.35
N ASP A 66 -4.88 -21.61 8.20
CA ASP A 66 -4.50 -20.36 7.52
C ASP A 66 -5.68 -19.38 7.36
N ARG A 67 -6.87 -19.91 7.05
CA ARG A 67 -8.12 -19.15 7.02
C ARG A 67 -8.43 -18.43 8.33
N MET A 68 -8.23 -19.11 9.47
CA MET A 68 -8.45 -18.53 10.80
C MET A 68 -7.38 -17.51 11.16
N VAL A 69 -6.13 -17.74 10.73
CA VAL A 69 -5.06 -16.74 10.89
C VAL A 69 -5.41 -15.47 10.11
N LEU A 70 -5.89 -15.62 8.88
CA LEU A 70 -6.32 -14.52 8.03
C LEU A 70 -7.57 -13.81 8.59
N ALA A 71 -8.52 -14.57 9.16
CA ALA A 71 -9.68 -14.01 9.84
C ALA A 71 -9.26 -13.14 11.05
N CYS A 72 -8.32 -13.62 11.87
CA CYS A 72 -7.75 -12.83 12.97
C CYS A 72 -6.97 -11.60 12.48
N LEU A 73 -6.31 -11.66 11.33
CA LEU A 73 -5.63 -10.49 10.76
C LEU A 73 -6.63 -9.42 10.29
N LEU A 74 -7.76 -9.84 9.74
CA LEU A 74 -8.76 -8.97 9.10
C LEU A 74 -9.90 -8.50 10.03
N HIS A 75 -9.91 -8.90 11.31
CA HIS A 75 -11.09 -8.74 12.15
C HIS A 75 -11.50 -7.30 12.44
N ASP A 76 -10.53 -6.39 12.53
CA ASP A 76 -10.75 -4.94 12.69
C ASP A 76 -10.59 -4.19 11.35
N ALA A 77 -10.56 -4.88 10.20
CA ALA A 77 -10.29 -4.25 8.89
C ALA A 77 -11.33 -3.19 8.48
N SER A 78 -12.57 -3.27 8.99
CA SER A 78 -13.59 -2.25 8.78
C SER A 78 -13.19 -0.88 9.35
N GLU A 79 -12.33 -0.84 10.38
CA GLU A 79 -11.87 0.40 11.01
C GLU A 79 -11.03 1.26 10.06
N CYS A 80 -10.42 0.67 9.02
CA CYS A 80 -9.78 1.41 7.93
C CYS A 80 -10.73 2.45 7.31
N TYR A 81 -12.02 2.14 7.21
CA TYR A 81 -13.02 2.97 6.56
C TYR A 81 -13.96 3.67 7.56
N MET A 82 -14.06 3.16 8.79
CA MET A 82 -15.04 3.59 9.79
C MET A 82 -14.45 4.08 11.12
N SER A 83 -13.12 4.06 11.27
CA SER A 83 -12.35 4.37 12.50
C SER A 83 -12.56 3.41 13.67
N ASP A 84 -11.57 3.28 14.56
CA ASP A 84 -11.72 2.61 15.87
C ASP A 84 -12.64 3.45 16.76
N VAL A 85 -13.81 2.89 17.12
CA VAL A 85 -14.77 3.53 18.03
C VAL A 85 -14.75 2.81 19.38
N PRO A 86 -14.42 3.51 20.48
CA PRO A 86 -14.38 2.90 21.81
C PRO A 86 -15.65 2.14 22.17
N THR A 87 -15.47 0.92 22.66
CA THR A 87 -16.56 -0.03 22.98
C THR A 87 -17.70 0.58 23.82
N PRO A 88 -17.45 1.41 24.87
CA PRO A 88 -18.55 1.99 25.65
C PRO A 88 -19.45 2.92 24.82
N PHE A 89 -18.89 3.68 23.87
CA PHE A 89 -19.66 4.58 23.02
C PHE A 89 -20.32 3.83 21.85
N LYS A 90 -19.61 2.84 21.28
CA LYS A 90 -20.11 1.99 20.20
C LYS A 90 -21.44 1.32 20.53
N LYS A 91 -21.64 0.90 21.79
CA LYS A 91 -22.90 0.31 22.30
C LYS A 91 -24.13 1.21 22.14
N GLU A 92 -23.93 2.53 22.12
CA GLU A 92 -25.00 3.52 21.94
C GLU A 92 -25.29 3.85 20.47
N LEU A 93 -24.59 3.19 19.53
CA LEU A 93 -24.66 3.43 18.08
C LEU A 93 -25.04 2.14 17.33
N PRO A 94 -26.32 1.71 17.36
CA PRO A 94 -26.74 0.47 16.69
C PRO A 94 -26.57 0.55 15.17
N GLU A 95 -26.84 1.69 14.55
CA GLU A 95 -26.67 1.86 13.10
C GLU A 95 -25.20 1.76 12.68
N TYR A 96 -24.27 2.24 13.52
CA TYR A 96 -22.84 2.08 13.27
C TYR A 96 -22.43 0.61 13.31
N GLN A 97 -22.89 -0.13 14.33
CA GLN A 97 -22.60 -1.56 14.48
C GLN A 97 -23.12 -2.36 13.28
N GLU A 98 -24.35 -2.10 12.82
CA GLU A 98 -24.90 -2.78 11.63
C GLU A 98 -24.07 -2.51 10.36
N GLN A 99 -23.63 -1.26 10.16
CA GLN A 99 -22.83 -0.88 9.00
C GLN A 99 -21.42 -1.48 9.06
N GLU A 100 -20.80 -1.49 10.24
CA GLU A 100 -19.48 -2.07 10.44
C GLU A 100 -19.50 -3.59 10.27
N GLU A 101 -20.49 -4.29 10.85
CA GLU A 101 -20.68 -5.73 10.64
C GLU A 101 -20.93 -6.06 9.16
N HIS A 102 -21.69 -5.21 8.45
CA HIS A 102 -21.92 -5.36 7.01
C HIS A 102 -20.62 -5.22 6.21
N LEU A 103 -19.82 -4.20 6.50
CA LEU A 103 -18.55 -3.98 5.83
C LEU A 103 -17.54 -5.09 6.14
N LEU A 104 -17.41 -5.51 7.39
CA LEU A 104 -16.53 -6.60 7.79
C LEU A 104 -16.93 -7.91 7.10
N ARG A 105 -18.23 -8.18 6.95
CA ARG A 105 -18.72 -9.31 6.16
C ARG A 105 -18.26 -9.24 4.71
N MET A 106 -18.36 -8.08 4.06
CA MET A 106 -17.88 -7.90 2.68
C MET A 106 -16.36 -8.13 2.58
N ILE A 107 -15.59 -7.65 3.56
CA ILE A 107 -14.13 -7.87 3.63
C ILE A 107 -13.83 -9.38 3.74
N TYR A 108 -14.54 -10.11 4.60
CA TYR A 108 -14.39 -11.57 4.69
C TYR A 108 -14.85 -12.32 3.45
N GLU A 109 -15.97 -11.93 2.84
CA GLU A 109 -16.42 -12.51 1.57
C GLU A 109 -15.36 -12.31 0.49
N LYS A 110 -14.72 -11.13 0.41
CA LYS A 110 -13.65 -10.84 -0.55
C LYS A 110 -12.38 -11.64 -0.29
N PHE A 111 -11.85 -11.61 0.94
CA PHE A 111 -10.51 -12.16 1.22
C PHE A 111 -10.50 -13.59 1.78
N LEU A 112 -11.61 -14.06 2.34
CA LEU A 112 -11.76 -15.44 2.81
C LEU A 112 -12.68 -16.28 1.89
N GLY A 113 -13.37 -15.67 0.93
CA GLY A 113 -14.35 -16.34 0.07
C GLY A 113 -15.70 -16.66 0.74
N SER A 114 -15.84 -16.41 2.04
CA SER A 114 -17.10 -16.54 2.78
C SER A 114 -16.99 -15.86 4.15
N THR A 115 -18.14 -15.57 4.77
CA THR A 115 -18.20 -15.20 6.19
C THR A 115 -17.70 -16.30 7.11
N LEU A 116 -17.45 -15.90 8.36
CA LEU A 116 -17.11 -16.83 9.43
C LEU A 116 -18.34 -17.62 9.89
N THR A 117 -18.14 -18.91 10.10
CA THR A 117 -19.08 -19.76 10.84
C THR A 117 -19.15 -19.35 12.31
N SER A 118 -20.19 -19.77 13.01
CA SER A 118 -20.32 -19.46 14.45
C SER A 118 -19.17 -20.02 15.29
N GLY A 119 -18.55 -21.13 14.87
CA GLY A 119 -17.37 -21.71 15.53
C GLY A 119 -16.14 -20.83 15.33
N GLU A 120 -15.86 -20.44 14.09
CA GLU A 120 -14.74 -19.53 13.76
C GLU A 120 -14.90 -18.17 14.46
N GLN A 121 -16.11 -17.61 14.49
CA GLN A 121 -16.38 -16.36 15.17
C GLN A 121 -16.15 -16.46 16.69
N ALA A 122 -16.47 -17.60 17.31
CA ALA A 122 -16.20 -17.82 18.73
C ALA A 122 -14.69 -17.91 19.01
N GLN A 123 -13.93 -18.62 18.16
CA GLN A 123 -12.47 -18.71 18.29
C GLN A 123 -11.78 -17.36 18.10
N LEU A 124 -12.23 -16.58 17.12
CA LEU A 124 -11.71 -15.23 16.89
C LEU A 124 -11.96 -14.33 18.09
N LYS A 125 -13.19 -14.32 18.62
CA LYS A 125 -13.54 -13.53 19.82
C LYS A 125 -12.72 -13.94 21.04
N GLU A 126 -12.40 -15.21 21.18
CA GLU A 126 -11.54 -15.69 22.27
C GLU A 126 -10.13 -15.10 22.17
N ILE A 127 -9.54 -15.09 20.97
CA ILE A 127 -8.20 -14.55 20.71
C ILE A 127 -8.17 -13.03 20.89
N ASP A 128 -9.10 -12.31 20.25
CA ASP A 128 -9.21 -10.85 20.35
C ASP A 128 -9.43 -10.41 21.82
N HIS A 129 -10.36 -11.04 22.52
CA HIS A 129 -10.60 -10.74 23.93
C HIS A 129 -9.40 -11.04 24.81
N ALA A 130 -8.66 -12.13 24.55
CA ALA A 130 -7.41 -12.40 25.25
C ALA A 130 -6.41 -11.26 25.03
N MET A 131 -6.17 -10.85 23.78
CA MET A 131 -5.26 -9.73 23.47
C MET A 131 -5.69 -8.42 24.14
N LEU A 132 -6.99 -8.10 24.13
CA LEU A 132 -7.52 -6.90 24.77
C LEU A 132 -7.18 -6.85 26.27
N LEU A 133 -7.26 -7.97 26.99
CA LEU A 133 -6.93 -8.01 28.42
C LEU A 133 -5.47 -7.63 28.68
N TYR A 134 -4.54 -8.15 27.87
CA TYR A 134 -3.13 -7.79 27.96
C TYR A 134 -2.89 -6.33 27.54
N ASP A 135 -3.59 -5.83 26.51
CA ASP A 135 -3.49 -4.44 26.07
C ASP A 135 -3.92 -3.48 27.19
N LEU A 136 -5.05 -3.75 27.87
CA LEU A 136 -5.53 -2.93 29.00
C LEU A 136 -4.52 -2.90 30.17
N GLU A 137 -3.92 -4.04 30.50
CA GLU A 137 -2.93 -4.11 31.57
C GLU A 137 -1.63 -3.37 31.21
N ASN A 138 -1.05 -3.66 30.03
CA ASN A 138 0.28 -3.18 29.67
C ASN A 138 0.28 -1.75 29.13
N LEU A 139 -0.77 -1.33 28.42
CA LEU A 139 -0.84 0.01 27.81
C LEU A 139 -1.57 1.03 28.68
N LEU A 140 -2.48 0.59 29.56
CA LEU A 140 -3.29 1.50 30.40
C LEU A 140 -3.08 1.29 31.90
N GLY A 141 -2.34 0.25 32.32
CA GLY A 141 -2.12 -0.05 33.74
C GLY A 141 -3.38 -0.53 34.46
N GLU A 142 -4.39 -0.98 33.72
CA GLU A 142 -5.64 -1.48 34.29
C GLU A 142 -5.47 -2.92 34.74
N VAL A 143 -5.52 -3.14 36.06
CA VAL A 143 -5.44 -4.49 36.64
C VAL A 143 -6.67 -5.29 36.21
N GLN A 144 -6.43 -6.37 35.47
CA GLN A 144 -7.47 -7.31 35.07
C GLN A 144 -7.75 -8.31 36.20
N TYR A 145 -9.03 -8.64 36.40
CA TYR A 145 -9.48 -9.59 37.42
C TYR A 145 -10.08 -10.82 36.74
N GLY A 146 -9.67 -12.02 37.15
CA GLY A 146 -10.21 -13.28 36.65
C GLY A 146 -9.12 -14.25 36.20
N GLU A 147 -9.52 -15.23 35.38
CA GLU A 147 -8.59 -16.14 34.71
C GLU A 147 -7.99 -15.41 33.51
N ILE A 148 -6.69 -15.08 33.61
CA ILE A 148 -5.94 -14.45 32.52
C ILE A 148 -5.66 -15.54 31.48
N PRO A 149 -6.08 -15.36 30.22
CA PRO A 149 -5.83 -16.35 29.17
C PRO A 149 -4.33 -16.53 28.94
N ASP A 150 -3.88 -17.78 28.81
CA ASP A 150 -2.49 -18.08 28.42
C ASP A 150 -2.30 -17.83 26.92
N LEU A 151 -1.25 -17.11 26.57
CA LEU A 151 -0.91 -16.80 25.17
C LEU A 151 0.20 -17.73 24.68
N HIS A 152 0.16 -18.06 23.39
CA HIS A 152 1.19 -18.86 22.72
C HIS A 152 2.27 -17.98 22.07
N ILE A 153 2.17 -16.66 22.23
CA ILE A 153 3.13 -15.66 21.77
C ILE A 153 3.56 -14.75 22.91
N ASP A 154 4.78 -14.23 22.80
CA ASP A 154 5.25 -13.12 23.66
C ASP A 154 4.79 -11.79 23.06
N LEU A 155 4.12 -10.96 23.84
CA LEU A 155 3.69 -9.63 23.43
C LEU A 155 4.81 -8.61 23.64
N ASP A 156 5.19 -7.92 22.57
CA ASP A 156 6.16 -6.83 22.58
C ASP A 156 5.46 -5.50 22.29
N TYR A 157 5.32 -4.69 23.34
CA TYR A 157 4.68 -3.37 23.30
C TYR A 157 5.64 -2.23 22.89
N THR A 158 6.82 -2.55 22.34
CA THR A 158 7.70 -1.52 21.77
C THR A 158 7.01 -0.78 20.62
N VAL A 159 7.20 0.54 20.59
CA VAL A 159 6.64 1.37 19.51
C VAL A 159 7.36 1.02 18.22
N ARG A 160 6.58 0.58 17.23
CA ARG A 160 7.05 0.28 15.88
C ARG A 160 6.69 1.42 14.94
N SER A 161 7.47 1.59 13.88
CA SER A 161 7.12 2.53 12.81
C SER A 161 5.89 2.04 12.04
N PHE A 162 5.12 2.96 11.47
CA PHE A 162 3.94 2.64 10.67
C PHE A 162 4.29 1.70 9.51
N THR A 163 5.41 1.97 8.82
CA THR A 163 5.93 1.13 7.74
C THR A 163 6.24 -0.30 8.19
N GLU A 164 6.89 -0.49 9.35
CA GLU A 164 7.17 -1.86 9.84
C GLU A 164 5.90 -2.64 10.16
N VAL A 165 4.84 -1.97 10.62
CA VAL A 165 3.54 -2.61 10.92
C VAL A 165 2.81 -2.94 9.62
N GLU A 166 2.75 -1.99 8.70
CA GLU A 166 2.12 -2.13 7.38
C GLU A 166 2.77 -3.27 6.58
N ASP A 167 4.10 -3.30 6.50
CA ASP A 167 4.86 -4.35 5.78
C ASP A 167 4.62 -5.73 6.39
N GLU A 168 4.60 -5.86 7.72
CA GLU A 168 4.33 -7.15 8.36
C GLU A 168 2.88 -7.59 8.18
N TYR A 169 1.92 -6.66 8.24
CA TYR A 169 0.51 -6.95 8.00
C TYR A 169 0.31 -7.55 6.61
N LEU A 170 0.88 -6.90 5.58
CA LEU A 170 0.82 -7.37 4.20
C LEU A 170 1.55 -8.70 4.00
N MET A 171 2.70 -8.89 4.65
CA MET A 171 3.45 -10.14 4.62
C MET A 171 2.64 -11.31 5.19
N LEU A 172 1.98 -11.11 6.33
CA LEU A 172 1.11 -12.13 6.93
C LEU A 172 -0.11 -12.39 6.05
N PHE A 173 -0.73 -11.34 5.50
CA PHE A 173 -1.83 -11.48 4.56
C PHE A 173 -1.42 -12.37 3.39
N ALA A 174 -0.35 -12.02 2.67
CA ALA A 174 0.11 -12.78 1.50
C ALA A 174 0.48 -14.23 1.86
N LYS A 175 1.08 -14.45 3.04
CA LYS A 175 1.44 -15.78 3.52
C LYS A 175 0.22 -16.68 3.73
N TYR A 176 -0.86 -16.16 4.30
CA TYR A 176 -2.02 -16.96 4.74
C TYR A 176 -3.23 -16.91 3.79
N SER A 177 -3.30 -15.95 2.87
CA SER A 177 -4.29 -15.93 1.79
C SER A 177 -3.96 -16.93 0.67
N GLY A 178 -2.71 -17.37 0.56
CA GLY A 178 -2.23 -18.17 -0.56
C GLY A 178 -2.04 -17.37 -1.86
N THR A 179 -2.18 -16.04 -1.82
CA THR A 179 -1.75 -15.17 -2.93
C THR A 179 -0.25 -15.30 -3.09
N ALA A 180 0.23 -15.61 -4.30
CA ALA A 180 1.66 -15.71 -4.58
C ALA A 180 2.36 -14.43 -4.12
N ALA A 181 3.40 -14.56 -3.29
CA ALA A 181 4.18 -13.41 -2.86
C ALA A 181 4.69 -12.66 -4.10
N SER A 182 4.46 -11.35 -4.15
CA SER A 182 4.90 -10.52 -5.26
C SER A 182 6.40 -10.69 -5.47
N LYS A 183 6.80 -10.92 -6.72
CA LYS A 183 8.20 -11.17 -7.05
C LYS A 183 8.98 -9.87 -6.90
N ALA A 184 10.15 -9.97 -6.26
CA ALA A 184 11.03 -8.83 -6.14
C ALA A 184 11.56 -8.36 -7.51
N VAL A 185 11.35 -7.07 -7.81
CA VAL A 185 11.76 -6.43 -9.06
C VAL A 185 13.04 -5.63 -8.88
N TYR A 186 13.76 -5.37 -9.98
CA TYR A 186 14.89 -4.45 -9.95
C TYR A 186 14.40 -3.03 -10.17
N LEU A 187 14.84 -2.10 -9.32
CA LEU A 187 14.49 -0.68 -9.48
C LEU A 187 15.00 -0.12 -10.81
N GLU A 188 16.10 -0.68 -11.32
CA GLU A 188 16.64 -0.34 -12.63
C GLU A 188 15.68 -0.74 -13.77
N ASP A 189 14.97 -1.88 -13.67
CA ASP A 189 14.02 -2.29 -14.71
C ASP A 189 12.80 -1.33 -14.76
N ILE A 190 12.35 -0.85 -13.61
CA ILE A 190 11.28 0.16 -13.53
C ILE A 190 11.77 1.51 -14.06
N ALA A 191 13.00 1.91 -13.72
CA ALA A 191 13.58 3.15 -14.21
C ALA A 191 13.78 3.14 -15.74
N ASP A 192 14.16 1.99 -16.31
CA ASP A 192 14.23 1.78 -17.76
C ASP A 192 12.83 1.92 -18.38
N ALA A 193 11.79 1.33 -17.76
CA ALA A 193 10.41 1.50 -18.22
C ALA A 193 9.94 2.97 -18.20
N PHE A 194 10.32 3.76 -17.20
CA PHE A 194 10.04 5.21 -17.16
C PHE A 194 10.68 5.97 -18.31
N GLU A 195 11.87 5.55 -18.76
CA GLU A 195 12.54 6.15 -19.91
C GLU A 195 11.87 5.77 -21.23
N GLU A 196 11.35 4.54 -21.33
CA GLU A 196 10.68 4.01 -22.51
C GLU A 196 9.19 4.41 -22.62
N CYS A 197 8.64 5.07 -21.60
CA CYS A 197 7.25 5.49 -21.55
C CYS A 197 6.87 6.36 -22.77
N MET A 198 5.87 5.92 -23.54
CA MET A 198 5.38 6.60 -24.75
C MET A 198 4.01 7.24 -24.51
N ASP A 199 3.74 8.36 -25.19
CA ASP A 199 2.41 8.99 -25.16
C ASP A 199 1.35 8.06 -25.78
N GLY A 200 0.21 7.90 -25.10
CA GLY A 200 -0.85 6.99 -25.51
C GLY A 200 -0.59 5.51 -25.20
N TRP A 201 0.43 5.20 -24.39
CA TRP A 201 0.69 3.85 -23.88
C TRP A 201 0.68 3.86 -22.35
N ALA A 202 0.04 2.86 -21.77
CA ALA A 202 0.04 2.60 -20.34
C ALA A 202 0.99 1.43 -20.04
N GLN A 203 1.77 1.55 -18.96
CA GLN A 203 2.67 0.49 -18.49
C GLN A 203 2.15 -0.06 -17.16
N PHE A 204 2.20 -1.37 -17.01
CA PHE A 204 1.78 -2.08 -15.79
C PHE A 204 2.85 -3.06 -15.37
N LEU A 205 3.08 -3.18 -14.07
CA LEU A 205 3.89 -4.25 -13.49
C LEU A 205 2.97 -5.40 -13.09
N ASP A 206 3.18 -6.59 -13.66
CA ASP A 206 2.64 -7.83 -13.11
C ASP A 206 3.44 -8.19 -11.85
N THR A 207 2.82 -8.07 -10.69
CA THR A 207 3.47 -8.27 -9.40
C THR A 207 3.81 -9.74 -9.14
N ARG A 208 3.19 -10.70 -9.84
CA ARG A 208 3.47 -12.13 -9.69
C ARG A 208 4.72 -12.52 -10.45
N THR A 209 4.86 -12.03 -11.69
CA THR A 209 5.96 -12.39 -12.59
C THR A 209 7.12 -11.41 -12.53
N GLY A 210 6.88 -10.20 -12.03
CA GLY A 210 7.82 -9.08 -12.02
C GLY A 210 8.05 -8.48 -13.42
N GLU A 211 7.20 -8.80 -14.40
CA GLU A 211 7.32 -8.31 -15.77
C GLU A 211 6.54 -7.01 -15.96
N ILE A 212 7.09 -6.11 -16.77
CA ILE A 212 6.43 -4.85 -17.13
C ILE A 212 5.83 -5.01 -18.53
N VAL A 213 4.52 -4.85 -18.61
CA VAL A 213 3.76 -4.88 -19.86
C VAL A 213 3.40 -3.46 -20.27
N ALA A 214 3.43 -3.18 -21.58
CA ALA A 214 3.05 -1.90 -22.14
C ALA A 214 1.89 -2.10 -23.11
N LEU A 215 0.77 -1.42 -22.86
CA LEU A 215 -0.46 -1.55 -23.61
C LEU A 215 -0.85 -0.20 -24.22
N SER A 216 -1.34 -0.23 -25.46
CA SER A 216 -1.90 0.95 -26.10
C SER A 216 -3.18 1.39 -25.38
N GLU A 217 -3.28 2.68 -25.03
CA GLU A 217 -4.53 3.28 -24.51
C GLU A 217 -5.58 3.47 -25.62
N ASP A 218 -5.19 3.38 -26.90
CA ASP A 218 -6.12 3.37 -28.03
C ASP A 218 -6.67 1.95 -28.27
N PRO A 219 -7.97 1.69 -28.01
CA PRO A 219 -8.57 0.36 -28.16
C PRO A 219 -8.64 -0.11 -29.62
N TYR A 220 -8.51 0.79 -30.60
CA TYR A 220 -8.47 0.42 -32.02
C TYR A 220 -7.09 -0.07 -32.49
N MET A 221 -6.06 0.15 -31.67
CA MET A 221 -4.69 -0.28 -31.93
C MET A 221 -4.32 -1.57 -31.17
N ALA A 222 -5.16 -2.01 -30.23
CA ALA A 222 -4.98 -3.22 -29.44
C ALA A 222 -5.24 -4.49 -30.26
N CYS A 223 -4.33 -5.47 -30.16
CA CYS A 223 -4.58 -6.81 -30.69
C CYS A 223 -5.50 -7.63 -29.76
N GLU A 224 -5.92 -8.83 -30.18
CA GLU A 224 -6.76 -9.71 -29.34
C GLU A 224 -6.08 -10.02 -27.99
N GLU A 225 -4.77 -10.28 -27.99
CA GLU A 225 -3.99 -10.54 -26.77
C GLU A 225 -3.96 -9.33 -25.81
N ASP A 226 -3.85 -8.11 -26.34
CA ASP A 226 -3.89 -6.89 -25.51
C ASP A 226 -5.28 -6.68 -24.89
N GLN A 227 -6.35 -7.03 -25.60
CA GLN A 227 -7.73 -6.91 -25.11
C GLN A 227 -7.99 -7.86 -23.94
N GLU A 228 -7.56 -9.13 -24.07
CA GLU A 228 -7.64 -10.10 -22.98
C GLU A 228 -6.84 -9.63 -21.75
N LEU A 229 -5.65 -9.05 -21.96
CA LEU A 229 -4.84 -8.54 -20.86
C LEU A 229 -5.45 -7.30 -20.19
N TRP A 230 -6.11 -6.42 -20.94
CA TRP A 230 -6.87 -5.31 -20.36
C TRP A 230 -8.00 -5.81 -19.47
N GLU A 231 -8.73 -6.84 -19.91
CA GLU A 231 -9.76 -7.49 -19.08
C GLU A 231 -9.15 -8.12 -17.81
N GLU A 232 -8.01 -8.81 -17.91
CA GLU A 232 -7.31 -9.36 -16.74
C GLU A 232 -6.85 -8.25 -15.77
N ILE A 233 -6.31 -7.15 -16.28
CA ILE A 233 -5.88 -6.00 -15.46
C ILE A 233 -7.05 -5.38 -14.71
N ASP A 234 -8.22 -5.28 -15.34
CA ASP A 234 -9.41 -4.72 -14.71
C ASP A 234 -10.04 -5.69 -13.68
N GLU A 235 -9.86 -7.00 -13.87
CA GLU A 235 -10.43 -8.03 -13.00
C GLU A 235 -9.52 -8.45 -11.83
N THR A 236 -8.22 -8.12 -11.88
CA THR A 236 -7.23 -8.59 -10.91
C THR A 236 -6.46 -7.44 -10.25
N ASP A 237 -6.10 -7.62 -8.98
CA ASP A 237 -5.21 -6.69 -8.25
C ASP A 237 -3.71 -7.04 -8.49
N ASP A 238 -3.41 -7.94 -9.44
CA ASP A 238 -2.05 -8.44 -9.71
C ASP A 238 -1.20 -7.44 -10.52
N TYR A 239 -1.83 -6.46 -11.16
CA TYR A 239 -1.18 -5.46 -12.02
C TYR A 239 -1.19 -4.08 -11.40
N VAL A 240 -0.03 -3.44 -11.33
CA VAL A 240 0.11 -2.07 -10.80
C VAL A 240 0.59 -1.13 -11.90
N ARG A 241 -0.17 -0.08 -12.16
CA ARG A 241 0.15 0.92 -13.18
C ARG A 241 1.39 1.74 -12.81
N LEU A 242 2.36 1.83 -13.73
CA LEU A 242 3.52 2.71 -13.60
C LEU A 242 3.12 4.17 -13.92
N PRO A 243 3.81 5.16 -13.33
CA PRO A 243 3.57 6.57 -13.63
C PRO A 243 3.80 6.87 -15.11
N ASN A 244 2.90 7.66 -15.69
CA ASN A 244 3.07 8.12 -17.07
C ASN A 244 4.07 9.29 -17.16
N GLN A 245 4.44 9.66 -18.39
CA GLN A 245 5.39 10.76 -18.66
C GLN A 245 5.02 12.11 -18.02
N TYR A 246 3.74 12.38 -17.76
CA TYR A 246 3.29 13.62 -17.13
C TYR A 246 3.48 13.58 -15.62
N GLU A 247 3.26 12.43 -14.99
CA GLU A 247 3.42 12.18 -13.55
C GLU A 247 4.89 12.13 -13.12
N LEU A 248 5.78 11.65 -14.00
CA LEU A 248 7.23 11.69 -13.79
C LEU A 248 7.79 13.12 -13.73
N HIS A 249 7.04 14.11 -14.21
CA HIS A 249 7.40 15.52 -14.18
C HIS A 249 8.82 15.80 -14.73
N GLU A 250 9.16 15.27 -15.91
CA GLU A 250 10.53 15.32 -16.46
C GLU A 250 11.10 16.75 -16.54
N LYS A 251 10.26 17.75 -16.81
CA LYS A 251 10.66 19.17 -16.75
C LYS A 251 11.25 19.55 -15.39
N SER A 252 10.65 19.10 -14.28
CA SER A 252 11.14 19.39 -12.92
C SER A 252 12.51 18.75 -12.68
N ILE A 253 12.78 17.57 -13.27
CA ILE A 253 14.09 16.91 -13.21
C ILE A 253 15.14 17.76 -13.94
N MET A 254 14.82 18.26 -15.14
CA MET A 254 15.69 19.16 -15.90
C MET A 254 15.99 20.46 -15.14
N GLU A 255 14.99 21.05 -14.50
CA GLU A 255 15.15 22.28 -13.70
C GLU A 255 16.03 22.04 -12.47
N LYS A 256 15.83 20.93 -11.76
CA LYS A 256 16.69 20.53 -10.62
C LYS A 256 18.13 20.30 -11.07
N PHE A 257 18.35 19.57 -12.17
CA PHE A 257 19.69 19.39 -12.73
C PHE A 257 20.36 20.73 -13.07
N ALA A 258 19.63 21.63 -13.75
CA ALA A 258 20.14 22.95 -14.10
C ALA A 258 20.55 23.75 -12.85
N TYR A 259 19.76 23.67 -11.78
CA TYR A 259 20.05 24.31 -10.50
C TYR A 259 21.26 23.68 -9.79
N GLU A 260 21.32 22.35 -9.73
CA GLU A 260 22.35 21.58 -9.00
C GLU A 260 23.68 21.44 -9.75
N SER A 261 23.74 21.84 -11.03
CA SER A 261 24.96 21.81 -11.85
C SER A 261 26.16 22.58 -11.26
N GLY A 262 25.94 23.45 -10.28
CA GLY A 262 26.99 24.17 -9.54
C GLY A 262 27.71 25.28 -10.32
N ASN A 263 27.48 25.36 -11.64
CA ASN A 263 28.06 26.38 -12.51
C ASN A 263 26.97 27.37 -12.97
N LYS A 264 27.05 28.60 -12.47
CA LYS A 264 26.05 29.65 -12.73
C LYS A 264 25.81 29.89 -14.23
N ARG A 265 26.87 29.87 -15.05
CA ARG A 265 26.75 30.07 -16.51
C ARG A 265 26.04 28.90 -17.18
N VAL A 266 26.33 27.67 -16.77
CA VAL A 266 25.66 26.47 -17.26
C VAL A 266 24.17 26.50 -16.87
N SER A 267 23.89 26.78 -15.60
CA SER A 267 22.53 26.91 -15.07
C SER A 267 21.69 27.94 -15.83
N GLU A 268 22.22 29.14 -16.07
CA GLU A 268 21.56 30.18 -16.87
C GLU A 268 21.23 29.70 -18.30
N VAL A 269 22.19 29.07 -18.98
CA VAL A 269 22.00 28.53 -20.33
C VAL A 269 20.91 27.45 -20.38
N LEU A 270 20.89 26.55 -19.40
CA LEU A 270 19.91 25.47 -19.32
C LEU A 270 18.50 26.00 -18.98
N PHE A 271 18.38 26.93 -18.03
CA PHE A 271 17.09 27.56 -17.72
C PHE A 271 16.52 28.36 -18.90
N ASP A 272 17.36 29.08 -19.64
CA ASP A 272 16.93 29.77 -20.83
C ASP A 272 16.48 28.81 -21.93
N ALA A 273 17.06 27.61 -22.03
CA ALA A 273 16.59 26.57 -22.93
C ALA A 273 15.20 26.06 -22.53
N LEU A 274 14.94 25.86 -21.24
CA LEU A 274 13.67 25.38 -20.70
C LEU A 274 12.51 26.39 -20.83
N ARG A 275 12.81 27.67 -21.11
CA ARG A 275 11.81 28.72 -21.39
C ARG A 275 11.45 28.85 -22.86
N ARG A 276 12.18 28.18 -23.76
CA ARG A 276 11.96 28.27 -25.21
C ARG A 276 10.81 27.36 -25.68
N ARG A 277 10.41 27.57 -26.93
CA ARG A 277 9.54 26.64 -27.66
C ARG A 277 10.27 25.29 -27.82
N HIS A 278 9.60 24.19 -27.50
CA HIS A 278 10.18 22.84 -27.44
C HIS A 278 11.31 22.71 -26.39
N PRO A 279 11.00 22.94 -25.11
CA PRO A 279 11.99 23.06 -24.04
C PRO A 279 12.89 21.81 -23.91
N TYR A 280 12.31 20.61 -24.03
CA TYR A 280 13.04 19.34 -24.00
C TYR A 280 14.13 19.26 -25.08
N ARG A 281 13.78 19.61 -26.32
CA ARG A 281 14.74 19.60 -27.45
C ARG A 281 15.82 20.65 -27.25
N CYS A 282 15.45 21.88 -26.89
CA CYS A 282 16.42 22.94 -26.64
C CYS A 282 17.38 22.59 -25.50
N PHE A 283 16.88 21.96 -24.43
CA PHE A 283 17.72 21.50 -23.32
C PHE A 283 18.69 20.42 -23.77
N LYS A 284 18.22 19.40 -24.50
CA LYS A 284 19.06 18.33 -25.08
C LYS A 284 20.16 18.89 -25.99
N ASP A 285 19.83 19.86 -26.85
CA ASP A 285 20.82 20.54 -27.70
C ASP A 285 21.89 21.24 -26.83
N LYS A 286 21.50 21.90 -25.73
CA LYS A 286 22.44 22.63 -24.87
C LYS A 286 23.34 21.74 -24.03
N ILE A 287 22.84 20.64 -23.47
CA ILE A 287 23.72 19.70 -22.75
C ILE A 287 24.75 19.04 -23.68
N ASN A 288 24.39 18.84 -24.96
CA ASN A 288 25.31 18.35 -25.99
C ASN A 288 26.36 19.41 -26.34
N ASP A 289 25.95 20.66 -26.61
CA ASP A 289 26.85 21.79 -26.88
C ASP A 289 27.87 22.01 -25.74
N LEU A 290 27.44 21.79 -24.50
CA LEU A 290 28.24 21.96 -23.29
C LEU A 290 29.09 20.74 -22.94
N GLY A 291 28.91 19.59 -23.61
CA GLY A 291 29.62 18.35 -23.32
C GLY A 291 29.24 17.69 -21.98
N ILE A 292 28.06 18.01 -21.43
CA ILE A 292 27.58 17.51 -20.13
C ILE A 292 26.43 16.51 -20.29
N SER A 293 26.22 16.00 -21.50
CA SER A 293 25.12 15.08 -21.84
C SER A 293 25.12 13.84 -20.95
N GLN A 294 26.26 13.15 -20.81
CA GLN A 294 26.38 11.98 -19.95
C GLN A 294 26.04 12.30 -18.48
N ILE A 295 26.54 13.43 -17.96
CA ILE A 295 26.29 13.86 -16.58
C ILE A 295 24.79 14.06 -16.34
N TYR A 296 24.07 14.62 -17.32
CA TYR A 296 22.62 14.76 -17.24
C TYR A 296 21.91 13.40 -17.26
N TYR A 297 22.28 12.49 -18.16
CA TYR A 297 21.64 11.18 -18.26
C TYR A 297 21.90 10.32 -17.02
N ASP A 298 23.10 10.35 -16.45
CA ASP A 298 23.41 9.70 -15.16
C ASP A 298 22.57 10.31 -14.02
N TYR A 299 22.42 11.63 -14.01
CA TYR A 299 21.57 12.32 -13.03
C TYR A 299 20.09 11.93 -13.17
N ARG A 300 19.59 11.89 -14.41
CA ARG A 300 18.21 11.53 -14.71
C ARG A 300 17.93 10.08 -14.32
N ASN A 301 18.80 9.14 -14.70
CA ASN A 301 18.65 7.73 -14.35
C ASN A 301 18.60 7.54 -12.83
N ARG A 302 19.53 8.12 -12.08
CA ARG A 302 19.50 8.09 -10.61
C ARG A 302 18.23 8.70 -10.03
N THR A 303 17.68 9.74 -10.64
CA THR A 303 16.40 10.34 -10.23
C THR A 303 15.24 9.38 -10.49
N TYR A 304 15.20 8.73 -11.66
CA TYR A 304 14.21 7.71 -11.98
C TYR A 304 14.27 6.54 -11.03
N ILE A 305 15.46 6.06 -10.67
CA ILE A 305 15.57 4.98 -9.71
C ILE A 305 15.03 5.39 -8.32
N ASN A 306 15.26 6.63 -7.89
CA ASN A 306 14.69 7.14 -6.64
C ASN A 306 13.14 7.26 -6.71
N ILE A 307 12.61 7.65 -7.87
CA ILE A 307 11.15 7.66 -8.11
C ILE A 307 10.60 6.23 -8.10
N ALA A 308 11.28 5.29 -8.74
CA ALA A 308 10.92 3.87 -8.78
C ALA A 308 10.90 3.28 -7.36
N GLU A 309 11.89 3.61 -6.53
CA GLU A 309 11.92 3.17 -5.13
C GLU A 309 10.73 3.72 -4.33
N GLY A 310 10.41 5.01 -4.51
CA GLY A 310 9.23 5.61 -3.89
C GLY A 310 7.93 4.97 -4.38
N TRP A 311 7.83 4.70 -5.68
CA TRP A 311 6.68 4.02 -6.28
C TRP A 311 6.53 2.59 -5.74
N CYS A 312 7.60 1.78 -5.72
CA CYS A 312 7.56 0.42 -5.17
C CYS A 312 7.12 0.41 -3.70
N ARG A 313 7.61 1.34 -2.88
CA ARG A 313 7.17 1.47 -1.48
C ARG A 313 5.68 1.80 -1.38
N ASN A 314 5.20 2.73 -2.20
CA ASN A 314 3.80 3.16 -2.17
C ASN A 314 2.82 2.08 -2.66
N HIS A 315 3.30 1.17 -3.51
CA HIS A 315 2.51 0.07 -4.07
C HIS A 315 2.85 -1.29 -3.47
N HIS A 316 3.66 -1.33 -2.41
CA HIS A 316 4.11 -2.54 -1.70
C HIS A 316 4.72 -3.60 -2.60
N VAL A 317 5.38 -3.16 -3.68
CA VAL A 317 6.09 -4.04 -4.60
C VAL A 317 7.47 -4.33 -3.99
N PRO A 318 7.83 -5.59 -3.70
CA PRO A 318 9.16 -5.91 -3.22
C PRO A 318 10.21 -5.54 -4.27
N TYR A 319 11.32 -4.91 -3.86
CA TYR A 319 12.33 -4.43 -4.81
C TYR A 319 13.76 -4.66 -4.32
N ARG A 320 14.69 -4.63 -5.28
CA ARG A 320 16.13 -4.74 -5.08
C ARG A 320 16.88 -3.89 -6.11
N ARG A 321 18.18 -3.70 -5.89
CA ARG A 321 19.11 -3.08 -6.85
C ARG A 321 19.85 -4.16 -7.61
N LYS A 322 20.16 -3.94 -8.88
CA LYS A 322 21.16 -4.74 -9.60
C LYS A 322 22.51 -4.47 -8.91
N GLU A 323 23.17 -5.51 -8.39
CA GLU A 323 24.54 -5.35 -7.89
C GLU A 323 25.46 -5.03 -9.08
N ASP A 324 26.34 -4.03 -8.92
CA ASP A 324 27.35 -3.61 -9.91
C ASP A 324 28.43 -4.68 -10.15
#